data_AF-A0AAD5QQS8-F1
#
_entry.id   AF-A0AAD5QQS8-F1
#
_cell.length_a   1.000
_cell.length_b   1.000
_cell.length_c   1.000
_cell.angle_alpha   90.00
_cell.angle_beta   90.00
_cell.angle_gamma   90.00
#
_symmetry.space_group_name_H-M   'P 1'
#
loop_
_entity.id
_entity.type
_entity.pdbx_description
1 polymer ?
#
loop_
_entity_poly.entity_id
_entity_poly.type
_entity_poly.pdbx_seq_one_letter_code
_entity_poly.pdbx_strand_id
1 'polypeptide(L)' 'MEKLREQIKAFKPATVFYIAMEVMSALGFLHAMKYIHRDVKLTNICIGAGPAIGRIYLIDYGDTVKARKED' A
#
# COMPACT_ATOMS: atom_id res chain seq x y z
N MET A 1 -1.35 22.01 -13.48
CA MET A 1 -0.40 21.00 -12.97
C MET A 1 0.74 21.61 -12.17
N GLU A 2 1.36 22.68 -12.65
CA GLU A 2 2.49 23.35 -11.97
C GLU A 2 2.10 23.96 -10.60
N LYS A 3 1.01 24.75 -10.54
CA LYS A 3 0.43 25.26 -9.27
C LYS A 3 -0.04 24.18 -8.29
N LEU A 4 -0.40 22.98 -8.79
CA LEU A 4 -0.79 21.86 -7.91
C LEU A 4 0.44 21.24 -7.26
N ARG A 5 1.57 21.17 -7.97
CA ARG A 5 2.86 20.71 -7.42
C ARG A 5 3.39 21.63 -6.34
N GLU A 6 3.17 22.94 -6.46
CA GLU A 6 3.51 23.93 -5.41
C GLU A 6 2.70 23.75 -4.12
N GLN A 7 1.51 23.14 -4.19
CA GLN A 7 0.67 22.84 -3.02
C GLN A 7 0.96 21.48 -2.38
N ILE A 8 1.73 20.61 -3.06
CA ILE A 8 2.09 19.29 -2.53
C ILE A 8 3.30 19.48 -1.60
N LYS A 9 3.03 19.61 -0.31
CA LYS A 9 4.07 19.43 0.71
C LYS A 9 4.50 17.97 0.74
N ALA A 10 5.81 17.75 0.72
CA ALA A 10 6.37 16.44 1.02
C ALA A 10 5.92 15.98 2.41
N PHE A 11 5.60 14.69 2.54
CA PHE A 11 5.32 14.11 3.84
C PHE A 11 6.55 14.18 4.74
N LYS A 12 6.30 14.31 6.04
CA LYS A 12 7.37 14.12 7.03
C LYS A 12 7.89 12.68 6.92
N PRO A 13 9.18 12.43 7.15
CA PRO A 13 9.73 11.07 7.14
C PRO A 13 8.93 10.08 7.99
N ALA A 14 8.48 10.51 9.17
CA ALA A 14 7.64 9.68 10.05
C ALA A 14 6.34 9.19 9.38
N THR A 15 5.67 10.03 8.59
CA THR A 15 4.46 9.65 7.85
C THR A 15 4.79 8.67 6.72
N VAL A 16 5.91 8.88 6.02
CA VAL A 16 6.39 7.96 4.98
C VAL A 16 6.69 6.58 5.57
N PHE A 17 7.39 6.53 6.71
CA PHE A 17 7.66 5.27 7.42
C PHE A 17 6.38 4.58 7.88
N TYR A 18 5.41 5.33 8.42
CA TYR A 18 4.14 4.77 8.83
C TYR A 18 3.39 4.08 7.67
N ILE A 19 3.28 4.78 6.54
CA ILE A 19 2.64 4.25 5.32
C ILE A 19 3.40 3.00 4.84
N ALA A 20 4.72 3.06 4.77
CA ALA A 20 5.54 1.93 4.33
C ALA A 20 5.36 0.70 5.24
N MET A 21 5.30 0.90 6.56
CA MET A 21 5.11 -0.19 7.53
C MET A 21 3.75 -0.89 7.36
N GLU A 22 2.65 -0.14 7.23
CA GLU A 22 1.33 -0.74 7.02
C GLU A 22 1.25 -1.49 5.67
N VAL A 23 1.83 -0.93 4.60
CA VAL A 23 1.89 -1.59 3.29
C VAL A 23 2.75 -2.86 3.34
N MET A 24 3.92 -2.81 3.99
CA MET A 24 4.77 -3.98 4.18
C MET A 24 4.09 -5.06 5.02
N SER A 25 3.31 -4.68 6.04
CA SER A 25 2.53 -5.61 6.84
C SER A 25 1.46 -6.31 5.99
N ALA A 26 0.72 -5.57 5.16
CA ALA A 26 -0.28 -6.14 4.25
C ALA A 26 0.35 -7.09 3.21
N LEU A 27 1.50 -6.70 2.63
CA LEU A 27 2.26 -7.57 1.73
C LEU A 27 2.80 -8.81 2.43
N GLY A 28 3.32 -8.67 3.65
CA GLY A 28 3.80 -9.79 4.46
C GLY A 28 2.71 -10.82 4.71
N PHE A 29 1.50 -10.36 5.06
CA PHE A 29 0.32 -11.22 5.17
C PHE A 29 -0.01 -11.93 3.85
N LEU A 30 -0.06 -11.18 2.73
CA LEU A 30 -0.36 -11.73 1.41
C LEU A 30 0.66 -12.80 0.99
N HIS A 31 1.95 -12.52 1.21
CA HIS A 31 3.06 -13.42 0.90
C HIS A 31 3.04 -14.68 1.77
N ALA A 32 2.66 -14.58 3.05
CA ALA A 32 2.46 -15.73 3.92
C ALA A 32 1.36 -16.67 3.39
N MET A 33 0.33 -16.11 2.74
CA MET A 33 -0.71 -16.86 2.04
C MET A 33 -0.31 -17.36 0.64
N LYS A 34 0.95 -17.17 0.24
CA LYS A 34 1.49 -17.51 -1.08
C LYS A 34 0.83 -16.75 -2.22
N TYR A 35 0.49 -15.49 -2.01
CA TYR A 35 0.05 -14.59 -3.05
C TYR A 35 1.08 -13.48 -3.29
N ILE A 36 1.17 -13.00 -4.53
CA ILE A 36 2.00 -11.88 -4.93
C ILE A 36 1.08 -10.83 -5.55
N HIS A 37 1.06 -9.60 -5.01
CA HIS A 37 0.14 -8.54 -5.46
C HIS A 37 0.40 -8.09 -6.90
N ARG A 38 1.68 -8.00 -7.28
CA ARG A 38 2.23 -7.56 -8.58
C ARG A 38 1.93 -6.12 -9.02
N ASP A 39 0.94 -5.45 -8.46
CA ASP A 39 0.60 -4.06 -8.79
C ASP A 39 0.61 -3.13 -7.56
N VAL A 40 1.77 -3.01 -6.89
CA VAL A 40 1.92 -2.13 -5.73
C VAL A 40 2.27 -0.73 -6.19
N LYS A 41 1.32 0.19 -6.08
CA LYS A 41 1.45 1.61 -6.45
C LYS A 41 0.54 2.48 -5.58
N LEU A 42 0.79 3.78 -5.56
CA LEU A 42 0.05 4.73 -4.68
C LEU A 42 -1.46 4.74 -4.93
N THR A 43 -1.92 4.50 -6.16
CA THR A 43 -3.36 4.44 -6.47
C THR A 43 -4.05 3.22 -5.85
N ASN A 44 -3.29 2.21 -5.46
CA ASN A 44 -3.77 0.97 -4.84
C ASN A 44 -3.56 0.98 -3.33
N ILE A 45 -3.31 2.15 -2.74
CA ILE A 45 -3.14 2.36 -1.30
C ILE A 45 -4.21 3.35 -0.84
N CYS A 46 -5.02 2.94 0.14
CA CYS A 46 -6.11 3.77 0.68
C CYS A 46 -5.94 4.04 2.17
N ILE A 47 -6.45 5.18 2.61
CA ILE A 47 -6.61 5.51 4.04
C ILE A 47 -8.01 5.06 4.47
N GLY A 48 -8.12 4.44 5.64
CA GLY A 48 -9.42 4.08 6.19
C GLY A 48 -10.32 5.30 6.45
N ALA A 49 -11.63 5.08 6.57
CA ALA A 49 -12.58 6.13 6.88
C ALA A 49 -13.07 6.04 8.34
N GLY A 50 -13.52 7.18 8.89
CA GLY A 50 -14.12 7.25 10.22
C GLY A 50 -13.18 6.72 11.31
N PRO A 51 -13.60 5.71 12.10
CA PRO A 51 -12.75 5.10 13.13
C PRO A 51 -11.41 4.54 12.60
N ALA A 52 -11.32 4.24 11.30
CA ALA A 52 -10.13 3.67 10.67
C ALA A 52 -9.22 4.70 9.99
N ILE A 53 -9.42 6.01 10.22
CA ILE A 53 -8.62 7.10 9.58
C ILE A 53 -7.11 6.99 9.82
N GLY A 54 -6.70 6.27 10.87
CA GLY A 54 -5.29 5.98 11.14
C GLY A 54 -4.71 4.80 10.36
N ARG A 55 -5.51 4.01 9.63
CA ARG A 55 -5.07 2.77 8.95
C ARG A 55 -4.82 2.99 7.47
N ILE A 56 -3.84 2.25 6.97
CA ILE A 56 -3.52 2.19 5.54
C ILE A 56 -3.83 0.79 5.02
N TYR A 57 -4.52 0.72 3.88
CA TYR A 57 -4.95 -0.51 3.24
C TYR A 57 -4.31 -0.64 1.86
N LEU A 58 -3.86 -1.86 1.55
CA LEU A 58 -3.53 -2.26 0.18
C LEU A 58 -4.82 -2.80 -0.47
N ILE A 59 -5.13 -2.33 -1.67
CA ILE A 59 -6.35 -2.68 -2.42
C ILE A 59 -5.99 -3.10 -3.85
N ASP A 60 -7.02 -3.50 -4.61
CA ASP A 60 -6.94 -3.89 -6.02
C ASP A 60 -6.02 -5.10 -6.27
N TYR A 61 -6.59 -6.27 -6.02
CA TYR A 61 -5.93 -7.56 -6.22
C TYR A 61 -6.14 -8.14 -7.62
N GLY A 62 -6.57 -7.33 -8.61
CA GLY A 62 -6.89 -7.82 -9.96
C GLY A 62 -5.72 -8.53 -10.65
N ASP A 63 -4.50 -8.06 -10.42
CA ASP A 63 -3.27 -8.66 -10.94
C ASP A 63 -2.61 -9.64 -9.96
N THR A 64 -3.23 -9.94 -8.82
CA THR A 64 -2.64 -10.82 -7.81
C THR A 64 -2.61 -12.28 -8.28
N VAL A 65 -1.48 -12.95 -8.07
CA VAL A 65 -1.31 -14.37 -8.42
C VAL A 65 -0.93 -15.20 -7.22
N LYS A 66 -1.36 -16.46 -7.20
CA LYS A 66 -0.87 -17.45 -6.24
C LYS A 66 0.50 -17.94 -6.70
N ALA A 67 1.51 -17.74 -5.87
CA ALA A 67 2.83 -18.32 -6.06
C ALA A 67 2.71 -19.85 -6.01
N ARG A 68 3.13 -20.53 -7.09
CA ARG A 68 3.29 -21.99 -7.08
C ARG A 68 4.47 -22.33 -6.16
N LYS A 69 4.40 -23.46 -5.47
CA LYS A 69 5.62 -24.04 -4.89
C LYS A 69 6.52 -24.39 -6.08
N GLU A 70 7.80 -24.06 -5.98
CA GLU A 70 8.81 -24.79 -6.76
C GLU A 70 8.71 -26.24 -6.28
N ASP A 71 8.39 -27.14 -7.22
CA ASP A 71 8.32 -28.59 -7.00
C ASP A 71 9.73 -29.17 -6.82
#